data_AF-A0AAN7MMB2-F1
#
_entry.id   AF-A0AAN7MMB2-F1
#
_cell.length_a   1.000
_cell.length_b   1.000
_cell.length_c   1.000
_cell.angle_alpha   90.00
_cell.angle_beta   90.00
_cell.angle_gamma   90.00
#
_symmetry.space_group_name_H-M   'P 1'
#
loop_
_entity.id
_entity.type
_entity.pdbx_description
1 polymer ?
#
loop_
_entity_poly.entity_id
_entity_poly.type
_entity_poly.pdbx_seq_one_letter_code
_entity_poly.pdbx_strand_id
1 'polypeptide(L)'
;MFLDRVADNFLTQLVSEPTREGAPLDLLFTNREGLVSHVMVGGCLGKSDHEMIEFLIRGEVRRGVSRTATLDFQRADFGLFRSLVDRVPWEAVLKGKGVQESWTFFKKEILKAQEQAVPMCRKTSRKGRRLTWLNREIWLELRKKKRVYDLWKKGQATQEDYKDVMSNKRRAKGNLHPLLDVGGNIVTKDEEKAEVLNAFFASVFNSKTSCSQDTQPPELKDRDREQNEAPIMQGEMVTDLLHHLDTHESMGPDGIHSRVLRDLVEVLTKPLSIIYYRIIES
;
A
#
# COMPACT_ATOMS: atom_id res chain seq x y z
N MET A 1 19.97 25.51 24.99
CA MET A 1 18.86 24.73 24.42
C MET A 1 19.31 23.75 23.32
N PHE A 2 20.06 24.16 22.30
CA PHE A 2 20.57 23.25 21.26
C PHE A 2 21.72 22.35 21.77
N LEU A 3 22.71 22.92 22.45
CA LEU A 3 23.84 22.17 23.01
C LEU A 3 23.40 21.15 24.08
N ASP A 4 22.42 21.53 24.91
CA ASP A 4 21.83 20.65 25.93
C ASP A 4 21.17 19.42 25.27
N ARG A 5 20.40 19.63 24.19
CA ARG A 5 19.80 18.55 23.39
C ARG A 5 20.83 17.62 22.75
N VAL A 6 21.98 18.14 22.31
CA VAL A 6 23.06 17.33 21.71
C VAL A 6 23.69 16.44 22.80
N ALA A 7 23.96 17.00 23.98
CA ALA A 7 24.48 16.28 25.12
C ALA A 7 23.52 15.20 25.62
N ASP A 8 22.23 15.52 25.76
CA ASP A 8 21.19 14.60 26.25
C ASP A 8 20.94 13.40 25.34
N ASN A 9 21.28 13.50 24.04
CA ASN A 9 21.04 12.46 23.05
C ASN A 9 22.33 11.70 22.65
N PHE A 10 23.42 11.87 23.41
CA PHE A 10 24.73 11.25 23.14
C PHE A 10 25.19 11.45 21.69
N LEU A 11 24.92 12.64 21.14
CA LEU A 11 25.28 12.99 19.77
C LEU A 11 26.68 13.59 19.72
N THR A 12 27.56 12.98 18.93
CA THR A 12 28.92 13.48 18.69
C THR A 12 28.95 14.24 17.36
N GLN A 13 29.39 15.50 17.39
CA GLN A 13 29.65 16.28 16.18
C GLN A 13 30.94 15.79 15.52
N LEU A 14 30.89 15.49 14.22
CA LEU A 14 32.00 14.94 13.46
C LEU A 14 32.69 15.95 12.53
N VAL A 15 32.09 17.12 12.33
CA VAL A 15 32.64 18.18 11.48
C VAL A 15 33.30 19.22 12.38
N SER A 16 34.63 19.30 12.27
CA SER A 16 35.46 20.26 13.00
C SER A 16 36.13 21.30 12.10
N GLU A 17 36.10 21.08 10.78
CA GLU A 17 36.70 21.96 9.79
C GLU A 17 35.71 23.06 9.36
N PRO A 18 36.19 24.26 8.99
CA PRO A 18 35.36 25.31 8.42
C PRO A 18 34.62 24.84 7.18
N THR A 19 33.32 25.15 7.08
CA THR A 19 32.51 24.78 5.92
C THR A 19 32.02 26.00 5.14
N ARG A 20 32.21 27.20 5.70
CA ARG A 20 31.90 28.48 5.06
C ARG A 20 32.68 29.62 5.73
N GLU A 21 33.43 30.39 4.95
CA GLU A 21 34.11 31.63 5.38
C GLU A 21 34.95 31.48 6.67
N GLY A 22 35.56 30.31 6.89
CA GLY A 22 36.36 30.05 8.09
C GLY A 22 35.57 29.60 9.32
N ALA A 23 34.25 29.39 9.21
CA ALA A 23 33.39 28.87 10.28
C ALA A 23 32.77 27.49 9.95
N PRO A 24 32.66 26.58 10.93
CA PRO A 24 31.98 25.29 10.77
C PRO A 24 30.46 25.48 10.96
N LEU A 25 29.76 25.90 9.91
CA LEU A 25 28.31 26.16 9.95
C LEU A 25 27.48 24.92 9.60
N ASP A 26 28.09 23.94 8.96
CA ASP A 26 27.43 22.70 8.55
C ASP A 26 27.78 21.58 9.55
N LEU A 27 26.75 21.00 10.17
CA LEU A 27 26.90 20.07 11.29
C LEU A 27 26.58 18.63 10.87
N LEU A 28 27.41 17.69 11.29
CA LEU A 28 27.17 16.25 11.14
C LEU A 28 27.26 15.60 12.52
N PHE A 29 26.17 14.99 12.97
CA PHE A 29 26.11 14.29 14.25
C PHE A 29 25.97 12.78 14.05
N THR A 30 26.59 12.00 14.94
CA THR A 30 26.35 10.56 15.06
C THR A 30 26.06 10.21 16.51
N ASN A 31 25.16 9.24 16.74
CA ASN A 31 24.93 8.66 18.06
C ASN A 31 25.71 7.35 18.29
N ARG A 32 26.49 6.92 17.29
CA ARG A 32 27.26 5.69 17.32
C ARG A 32 28.65 5.95 16.76
N GLU A 33 29.65 5.70 17.58
CA GLU A 33 31.04 5.74 17.15
C GLU A 33 31.29 4.69 16.06
N GLY A 34 32.07 5.05 15.04
CA GLY A 34 32.39 4.18 13.90
C GLY A 34 31.28 3.97 12.87
N LEU A 35 30.04 4.46 13.10
CA LEU A 35 28.97 4.44 12.09
C LEU A 35 29.29 5.32 10.90
N VAL A 36 29.92 6.47 11.15
CA VAL A 36 30.37 7.41 10.13
C VAL A 36 31.88 7.45 10.17
N SER A 37 32.51 7.38 9.01
CA SER A 37 33.97 7.38 8.86
C SER A 37 34.37 8.24 7.67
N HIS A 38 35.64 8.64 7.60
CA HIS A 38 36.19 9.43 6.48
C HIS A 38 35.45 10.76 6.25
N VAL A 39 35.19 11.52 7.31
CA VAL A 39 34.64 12.88 7.19
C VAL A 39 35.76 13.80 6.69
N MET A 40 35.55 14.44 5.55
CA MET A 40 36.47 15.41 4.97
C MET A 40 35.68 16.62 4.47
N VAL A 41 36.21 17.83 4.69
CA VAL A 41 35.70 19.02 4.03
C VAL A 41 36.53 19.24 2.77
N GLY A 42 35.85 19.20 1.62
CA GLY A 42 36.42 19.43 0.29
C GLY A 42 36.02 20.81 -0.24
N GLY A 43 36.47 21.15 -1.44
CA GLY A 43 36.23 22.48 -2.01
C GLY A 43 34.75 22.80 -2.31
N CYS A 44 34.51 24.08 -2.61
CA CYS A 44 33.21 24.58 -3.01
C CYS A 44 32.62 23.83 -4.20
N LEU A 45 31.35 23.44 -4.08
CA LEU A 45 30.62 22.85 -5.20
C LEU A 45 30.16 23.94 -6.18
N GLY A 46 30.96 24.21 -7.21
CA GLY A 46 30.63 25.19 -8.25
C GLY A 46 30.78 26.63 -7.76
N LYS A 47 29.67 27.39 -7.67
CA LYS A 47 29.64 28.77 -7.16
C LYS A 47 29.15 28.85 -5.70
N SER A 48 29.06 27.72 -5.01
CA SER A 48 28.63 27.69 -3.62
C SER A 48 29.66 28.37 -2.73
N ASP A 49 29.18 29.13 -1.76
CA ASP A 49 29.93 29.66 -0.62
C ASP A 49 30.12 28.62 0.50
N HIS A 50 29.60 27.40 0.30
CA HIS A 50 29.74 26.26 1.20
C HIS A 50 30.70 25.21 0.61
N GLU A 51 31.55 24.69 1.48
CA GLU A 51 32.48 23.59 1.22
C GLU A 51 31.77 22.24 1.36
N MET A 52 32.14 21.27 0.52
CA MET A 52 31.46 19.98 0.48
C MET A 52 31.96 19.06 1.60
N ILE A 53 31.06 18.54 2.43
CA ILE A 53 31.40 17.49 3.38
C ILE A 53 31.21 16.12 2.73
N GLU A 54 32.28 15.35 2.59
CA GLU A 54 32.23 13.94 2.18
C GLU A 54 32.43 13.04 3.39
N PHE A 55 31.62 11.98 3.51
CA PHE A 55 31.73 10.98 4.57
C PHE A 55 31.16 9.64 4.14
N LEU A 56 31.59 8.57 4.81
CA LEU A 56 31.14 7.20 4.58
C LEU A 56 30.34 6.69 5.77
N ILE A 57 29.07 6.35 5.52
CA ILE A 57 28.22 5.66 6.50
C ILE A 57 28.44 4.15 6.38
N ARG A 58 28.96 3.53 7.43
CA ARG A 58 29.11 2.08 7.57
C ARG A 58 27.78 1.46 7.98
N GLY A 59 27.00 1.02 6.99
CA GLY A 59 25.81 0.22 7.24
C GLY A 59 26.13 -1.27 7.19
N GLU A 60 26.01 -1.99 8.29
CA GLU A 60 25.79 -3.44 8.21
C GLU A 60 24.42 -3.66 7.55
N VAL A 61 24.44 -4.03 6.28
CA VAL A 61 23.21 -4.42 5.59
C VAL A 61 22.85 -5.81 6.09
N ARG A 62 22.12 -5.88 7.21
CA ARG A 62 21.30 -7.05 7.51
C ARG A 62 20.24 -7.14 6.42
N ARG A 63 20.56 -7.81 5.30
CA ARG A 63 19.57 -8.29 4.35
C ARG A 63 18.77 -9.36 5.08
N GLY A 64 17.84 -8.95 5.93
CA GLY A 64 16.66 -9.74 6.18
C GLY A 64 16.02 -9.92 4.82
N VAL A 65 16.17 -11.10 4.21
CA VAL A 65 15.33 -11.47 3.10
C VAL A 65 13.95 -11.54 3.73
N SER A 66 13.17 -10.46 3.65
CA SER A 66 11.76 -10.49 4.01
C SER A 66 11.11 -11.44 3.02
N ARG A 67 11.14 -12.73 3.35
CA ARG A 67 10.44 -13.79 2.64
C ARG A 67 9.00 -13.72 3.11
N THR A 68 8.33 -12.59 2.87
CA THR A 68 6.88 -12.54 2.99
C THR A 68 6.33 -13.43 1.88
N ALA A 69 6.06 -14.70 2.21
CA ALA A 69 5.22 -15.55 1.41
C ALA A 69 3.80 -15.02 1.52
N THR A 70 3.13 -14.82 0.39
CA THR A 70 1.73 -14.40 0.34
C THR A 70 0.97 -15.43 -0.48
N LEU A 71 -0.27 -15.73 -0.11
CA LEU A 71 -1.14 -16.61 -0.89
C LEU A 71 -1.40 -16.00 -2.28
N ASP A 72 -1.37 -16.84 -3.31
CA ASP A 72 -1.63 -16.45 -4.69
C ASP A 72 -3.01 -16.91 -5.15
N PHE A 73 -4.01 -16.08 -4.89
CA PHE A 73 -5.40 -16.33 -5.29
C PHE A 73 -5.61 -16.33 -6.82
N GLN A 74 -4.63 -15.90 -7.63
CA GLN A 74 -4.73 -16.07 -9.09
C GLN A 74 -4.45 -17.51 -9.53
N ARG A 75 -3.71 -18.26 -8.72
CA ARG A 75 -3.34 -19.66 -8.99
C ARG A 75 -4.07 -20.64 -8.08
N ALA A 76 -5.12 -20.19 -7.41
CA ALA A 76 -5.93 -21.01 -6.52
C ALA A 76 -6.71 -22.08 -7.31
N ASP A 77 -6.76 -23.29 -6.76
CA ASP A 77 -7.64 -24.35 -7.23
C ASP A 77 -9.01 -24.23 -6.53
N PHE A 78 -9.93 -23.46 -7.14
CA PHE A 78 -11.27 -23.28 -6.61
C PHE A 78 -12.14 -24.55 -6.68
N GLY A 79 -11.79 -25.51 -7.54
CA GLY A 79 -12.48 -26.81 -7.60
C GLY A 79 -12.19 -27.64 -6.35
N LEU A 80 -10.89 -27.75 -5.99
CA LEU A 80 -10.47 -28.36 -4.73
C LEU A 80 -11.06 -27.60 -3.53
N PHE A 81 -11.02 -26.26 -3.55
CA PHE A 81 -11.56 -25.44 -2.47
C PHE A 81 -13.05 -25.74 -2.24
N ARG A 82 -13.88 -25.72 -3.30
CA ARG A 82 -15.32 -26.07 -3.22
C ARG A 82 -15.52 -27.44 -2.59
N SER A 83 -14.78 -28.45 -3.07
CA SER A 83 -14.91 -29.82 -2.58
C SER A 83 -14.55 -29.97 -1.09
N LEU A 84 -13.61 -29.18 -0.58
CA LEU A 84 -13.21 -29.22 0.82
C LEU A 84 -14.26 -28.57 1.73
N VAL A 85 -14.84 -27.46 1.30
CA VAL A 85 -15.88 -26.72 2.05
C VAL A 85 -17.21 -27.47 2.03
N ASP A 86 -17.57 -28.09 0.90
CA ASP A 86 -18.83 -28.83 0.74
C ASP A 86 -18.88 -30.11 1.58
N ARG A 87 -17.72 -30.72 1.87
CA ARG A 87 -17.61 -31.90 2.73
C ARG A 87 -17.93 -31.64 4.20
N VAL A 88 -17.96 -30.39 4.63
CA VAL A 88 -18.22 -30.05 6.04
C VAL A 88 -19.72 -30.13 6.30
N PRO A 89 -20.20 -30.95 7.27
CA PRO A 89 -21.62 -31.04 7.59
C PRO A 89 -22.04 -29.82 8.43
N TRP A 90 -22.22 -28.67 7.77
CA TRP A 90 -22.45 -27.37 8.38
C TRP A 90 -23.62 -27.36 9.37
N GLU A 91 -24.74 -28.01 9.06
CA GLU A 91 -25.89 -28.07 9.97
C GLU A 91 -25.54 -28.74 11.29
N ALA A 92 -24.88 -29.90 11.22
CA ALA A 92 -24.57 -30.69 12.40
C ALA A 92 -23.52 -30.01 13.27
N VAL A 93 -22.49 -29.42 12.64
CA VAL A 93 -21.37 -28.82 13.37
C VAL A 93 -21.71 -27.47 13.93
N LEU A 94 -22.56 -26.70 13.24
CA LEU A 94 -23.02 -25.43 13.75
C LEU A 94 -24.12 -25.63 14.80
N LYS A 95 -24.94 -26.70 14.78
CA LYS A 95 -26.02 -26.91 15.77
C LYS A 95 -25.57 -26.73 17.23
N GLY A 96 -26.28 -25.89 17.98
CA GLY A 96 -26.04 -25.68 19.42
C GLY A 96 -24.84 -24.79 19.79
N LYS A 97 -24.08 -24.28 18.81
CA LYS A 97 -22.99 -23.31 19.05
C LYS A 97 -23.49 -21.88 19.17
N GLY A 98 -22.81 -21.05 19.98
CA GLY A 98 -23.03 -19.60 19.97
C GLY A 98 -22.64 -18.95 18.63
N VAL A 99 -23.08 -17.71 18.37
CA VAL A 99 -22.73 -16.95 17.14
C VAL A 99 -21.21 -16.87 16.94
N GLN A 100 -20.49 -16.46 17.99
CA GLN A 100 -19.03 -16.29 17.92
C GLN A 100 -18.30 -17.62 17.70
N GLU A 101 -18.76 -18.69 18.34
CA GLU A 101 -18.21 -20.04 18.14
C GLU A 101 -18.47 -20.56 16.73
N SER A 102 -19.66 -20.24 16.17
CA SER A 102 -20.04 -20.61 14.82
C SER A 102 -19.18 -19.88 13.79
N TRP A 103 -18.98 -18.57 13.97
CA TRP A 103 -18.10 -17.77 13.10
C TRP A 103 -16.64 -18.21 13.16
N THR A 104 -16.11 -18.46 14.37
CA THR A 104 -14.72 -18.93 14.52
C THR A 104 -14.51 -20.31 13.91
N PHE A 105 -15.47 -21.22 14.03
CA PHE A 105 -15.43 -22.52 13.36
C PHE A 105 -15.48 -22.39 11.84
N PHE A 106 -16.44 -21.61 11.32
CA PHE A 106 -16.55 -21.34 9.90
C PHE A 106 -15.24 -20.80 9.33
N LYS A 107 -14.72 -19.72 9.92
CA LYS A 107 -13.46 -19.09 9.53
C LYS A 107 -12.31 -20.10 9.51
N LYS A 108 -12.21 -20.95 10.53
CA LYS A 108 -11.18 -21.98 10.64
C LYS A 108 -11.21 -22.97 9.47
N GLU A 109 -12.38 -23.49 9.12
CA GLU A 109 -12.49 -24.45 8.01
C GLU A 109 -12.22 -23.80 6.65
N ILE A 110 -12.64 -22.54 6.45
CA ILE A 110 -12.30 -21.77 5.23
C ILE A 110 -10.79 -21.55 5.12
N LEU A 111 -10.13 -21.13 6.20
CA LEU A 111 -8.68 -20.93 6.20
C LEU A 111 -7.91 -22.24 5.97
N LYS A 112 -8.38 -23.35 6.53
CA LYS A 112 -7.82 -24.69 6.31
C LYS A 112 -7.98 -25.16 4.86
N ALA A 113 -9.11 -24.88 4.22
CA ALA A 113 -9.30 -25.14 2.80
C ALA A 113 -8.41 -24.23 1.94
N GLN A 114 -8.27 -22.96 2.33
CA GLN A 114 -7.41 -21.98 1.68
C GLN A 114 -5.94 -22.41 1.68
N GLU A 115 -5.42 -22.91 2.80
CA GLU A 115 -4.03 -23.39 2.91
C GLU A 115 -3.73 -24.57 1.96
N GLN A 116 -4.73 -25.38 1.64
CA GLN A 116 -4.58 -26.53 0.75
C GLN A 116 -4.79 -26.17 -0.73
N ALA A 117 -5.75 -25.28 -1.00
CA ALA A 117 -6.16 -24.93 -2.35
C ALA A 117 -5.39 -23.76 -2.97
N VAL A 118 -4.74 -22.93 -2.15
CA VAL A 118 -4.08 -21.70 -2.62
C VAL A 118 -2.56 -21.80 -2.45
N PRO A 119 -1.79 -21.81 -3.55
CA PRO A 119 -0.34 -21.89 -3.46
C PRO A 119 0.27 -20.61 -2.86
N MET A 120 1.36 -20.76 -2.12
CA MET A 120 2.14 -19.63 -1.62
C MET A 120 3.08 -19.08 -2.69
N CYS A 121 2.98 -17.78 -2.97
CA CYS A 121 3.92 -17.06 -3.79
C CYS A 121 4.99 -16.37 -2.95
N ARG A 122 6.25 -16.64 -3.29
CA ARG A 122 7.38 -15.89 -2.75
C ARG A 122 7.46 -14.57 -3.50
N LYS A 123 7.28 -13.45 -2.81
CA LYS A 123 7.64 -12.14 -3.38
C LYS A 123 9.15 -12.13 -3.57
N THR A 124 9.63 -12.48 -4.77
CA THR A 124 11.04 -12.28 -5.11
C THR A 124 11.32 -10.80 -4.99
N SER A 125 12.18 -10.42 -4.04
CA SER A 125 12.56 -9.03 -3.90
C SER A 125 13.18 -8.59 -5.23
N ARG A 126 12.51 -7.63 -5.88
CA ARG A 126 13.02 -6.80 -6.99
C ARG A 126 12.95 -7.31 -8.43
N LYS A 127 12.60 -8.56 -8.76
CA LYS A 127 12.71 -9.02 -10.17
C LYS A 127 11.52 -8.75 -11.11
N GLY A 128 10.47 -8.05 -10.66
CA GLY A 128 9.27 -7.88 -11.49
C GLY A 128 8.50 -6.57 -11.41
N ARG A 129 8.93 -5.58 -10.60
CA ARG A 129 8.23 -4.28 -10.59
C ARG A 129 8.84 -3.35 -11.62
N ARG A 130 8.43 -3.52 -12.88
CA ARG A 130 8.34 -2.34 -13.74
C ARG A 130 7.20 -1.50 -13.19
N LEU A 131 7.55 -0.45 -12.44
CA LEU A 131 6.56 0.51 -11.98
C LEU A 131 5.81 1.00 -13.23
N THR A 132 4.49 1.02 -13.20
CA THR A 132 3.65 1.35 -14.36
C THR A 132 3.94 2.75 -14.91
N TRP A 133 4.35 3.68 -14.03
CA TRP A 133 4.83 5.01 -14.41
C TRP A 133 6.26 5.03 -14.98
N LEU A 134 7.06 3.99 -14.77
CA LEU A 134 8.44 3.88 -15.23
C LEU A 134 8.47 3.28 -16.65
N ASN A 135 8.12 4.13 -17.62
CA ASN A 135 8.22 3.79 -19.03
C ASN A 135 9.70 3.63 -19.47
N ARG A 136 9.93 3.08 -20.67
CA ARG A 136 11.28 2.76 -21.17
C ARG A 136 12.14 4.03 -21.33
N GLU A 137 11.50 5.13 -21.72
CA GLU A 137 12.14 6.43 -21.94
C GLU A 137 12.66 7.04 -20.64
N ILE A 138 11.81 7.16 -19.61
CA ILE A 138 12.19 7.64 -18.27
C ILE A 138 13.36 6.80 -17.73
N TRP A 139 13.34 5.50 -17.98
CA TRP A 139 14.40 4.62 -17.53
C TRP A 139 15.74 4.85 -18.24
N LEU A 140 15.73 5.06 -19.56
CA LEU A 140 16.92 5.43 -20.33
C LEU A 140 17.44 6.81 -19.89
N GLU A 141 16.55 7.75 -19.60
CA GLU A 141 16.90 9.10 -19.13
C GLU A 141 17.50 9.12 -17.72
N LEU A 142 17.04 8.25 -16.83
CA LEU A 142 17.65 8.05 -15.51
C LEU A 142 19.06 7.45 -15.63
N ARG A 143 19.26 6.50 -16.56
CA ARG A 143 20.58 5.94 -16.85
C ARG A 143 21.52 6.96 -17.47
N LYS A 144 21.05 7.76 -18.42
CA LYS A 144 21.85 8.83 -19.07
C LYS A 144 22.33 9.84 -18.04
N LYS A 145 21.42 10.34 -17.20
CA LYS A 145 21.76 11.24 -16.08
C LYS A 145 22.79 10.61 -15.14
N LYS A 146 22.60 9.35 -14.74
CA LYS A 146 23.53 8.64 -13.86
C LYS A 146 24.92 8.49 -14.48
N ARG A 147 25.00 8.10 -15.75
CA ARG A 147 26.28 7.98 -16.48
C ARG A 147 27.04 9.30 -16.54
N VAL A 148 26.36 10.39 -16.87
CA VAL A 148 27.00 11.71 -16.96
C VAL A 148 27.44 12.21 -15.59
N TYR A 149 26.66 11.97 -14.54
CA TYR A 149 27.07 12.23 -13.16
C TYR A 149 28.32 11.43 -12.78
N ASP A 150 28.37 10.14 -13.10
CA ASP A 150 29.52 9.27 -12.78
C ASP A 150 30.78 9.71 -13.55
N LEU A 151 30.65 10.17 -14.80
CA LEU A 151 31.74 10.72 -15.61
C LEU A 151 32.23 12.07 -15.08
N TRP A 152 31.31 12.97 -14.75
CA TRP A 152 31.63 14.26 -14.12
C TRP A 152 32.33 14.07 -12.78
N LYS A 153 31.84 13.14 -11.94
CA LYS A 153 32.48 12.80 -10.65
C LYS A 153 33.92 12.27 -10.82
N LYS A 154 34.20 11.59 -11.94
CA LYS A 154 35.55 11.10 -12.29
C LYS A 154 36.43 12.14 -12.99
N GLY A 155 35.94 13.38 -13.16
CA GLY A 155 36.64 14.44 -13.90
C GLY A 155 36.69 14.23 -15.41
N GLN A 156 35.92 13.27 -15.95
CA GLN A 156 35.91 12.89 -17.36
C GLN A 156 34.82 13.61 -18.18
N ALA A 157 33.98 14.42 -17.52
CA ALA A 157 32.98 15.25 -18.16
C ALA A 157 32.95 16.63 -17.49
N THR A 158 32.59 17.67 -18.24
CA THR A 158 32.52 19.02 -17.71
C THR A 158 31.25 19.23 -16.89
N GLN A 159 31.26 20.24 -16.02
CA GLN A 159 30.07 20.60 -15.25
C GLN A 159 28.92 21.08 -16.17
N GLU A 160 29.25 21.64 -17.33
CA GLU A 160 28.28 22.08 -18.34
C GLU A 160 27.55 20.90 -18.98
N ASP A 161 28.27 19.81 -19.29
CA ASP A 161 27.67 18.56 -19.81
C ASP A 161 26.63 17.98 -18.85
N TYR A 162 26.91 18.00 -17.54
CA TYR A 162 25.96 17.55 -16.53
C TYR A 162 24.75 18.51 -16.40
N LYS A 163 25.01 19.82 -16.43
CA LYS A 163 23.96 20.85 -16.36
C LYS A 163 23.03 20.79 -17.58
N ASP A 164 23.54 20.51 -18.78
CA ASP A 164 22.74 20.37 -20.00
C ASP A 164 21.76 19.19 -19.92
N VAL A 165 22.22 18.03 -19.45
CA VAL A 165 21.36 16.86 -19.22
C VAL A 165 20.31 17.11 -18.14
N MET A 166 20.60 18.01 -17.19
CA MET A 166 19.66 18.42 -16.15
C MET A 166 18.67 19.50 -16.60
N SER A 167 19.10 20.45 -17.44
CA SER A 167 18.29 21.57 -17.93
C SER A 167 17.29 21.12 -19.01
N ASN A 168 17.69 20.18 -19.88
CA ASN A 168 16.79 19.56 -20.87
C ASN A 168 15.57 18.87 -20.23
N LYS A 169 15.67 18.42 -18.97
CA LYS A 169 14.54 17.84 -18.22
C LYS A 169 13.47 18.84 -17.80
N ARG A 170 13.82 20.13 -17.66
CA ARG A 170 12.84 21.17 -17.34
C ARG A 170 12.02 21.57 -18.58
N ARG A 171 12.62 21.47 -19.77
CA ARG A 171 11.98 21.77 -21.06
C ARG A 171 11.09 20.64 -21.58
N ALA A 172 11.45 19.38 -21.32
CA ALA A 172 10.67 18.21 -21.74
C ALA A 172 9.43 17.91 -20.87
N LYS A 173 9.15 18.72 -19.83
CA LYS A 173 7.93 18.61 -19.00
C LYS A 173 6.70 19.21 -19.71
N GLY A 174 6.62 19.03 -21.03
CA GLY A 174 5.54 19.52 -21.90
C GLY A 174 4.40 18.54 -22.15
N ASN A 175 4.41 17.36 -21.52
CA ASN A 175 3.44 16.28 -21.82
C ASN A 175 2.57 15.87 -20.62
N LEU A 176 2.38 16.74 -19.63
CA LEU A 176 1.24 16.59 -18.73
C LEU A 176 0.05 17.26 -19.40
N HIS A 177 -1.07 16.55 -19.52
CA HIS A 177 -2.31 17.15 -19.97
C HIS A 177 -2.56 18.42 -19.15
N PRO A 178 -2.86 19.57 -19.77
CA PRO A 178 -3.12 20.80 -19.02
C PRO A 178 -4.16 20.52 -17.94
N LEU A 179 -3.89 20.99 -16.72
CA LEU A 179 -4.82 20.86 -15.62
C LEU A 179 -6.04 21.69 -15.97
N LEU A 180 -7.22 21.07 -15.99
CA LEU A 180 -8.47 21.76 -16.29
C LEU A 180 -9.20 22.05 -14.98
N ASP A 181 -9.81 23.23 -14.88
CA ASP A 181 -10.75 23.54 -13.81
C ASP A 181 -12.07 22.76 -14.00
N VAL A 182 -12.99 22.91 -13.05
CA VAL A 182 -14.33 22.30 -13.10
C VAL A 182 -15.12 22.76 -14.33
N GLY A 183 -14.80 23.92 -14.89
CA GLY A 183 -15.39 24.48 -16.12
C GLY A 183 -14.70 24.03 -17.41
N GLY A 184 -13.67 23.18 -17.35
CA GLY A 184 -12.92 22.71 -18.51
C GLY A 184 -11.87 23.71 -19.05
N ASN A 185 -11.56 24.78 -18.31
CA ASN A 185 -10.56 25.78 -18.71
C ASN A 185 -9.16 25.37 -18.27
N ILE A 186 -8.15 25.73 -19.07
CA ILE A 186 -6.75 25.45 -18.75
C ILE A 186 -6.27 26.32 -17.60
N VAL A 187 -5.81 25.68 -16.53
CA VAL A 187 -5.29 26.33 -15.34
C VAL A 187 -3.80 26.62 -15.47
N THR A 188 -3.45 27.90 -15.57
CA THR A 188 -2.06 28.33 -15.79
C THR A 188 -1.35 28.81 -14.52
N LYS A 189 -2.08 29.37 -13.54
CA LYS A 189 -1.51 29.87 -12.28
C LYS A 189 -1.27 28.74 -11.28
N ASP A 190 -0.29 28.89 -10.41
CA ASP A 190 0.11 27.81 -9.50
C ASP A 190 -0.83 27.64 -8.31
N GLU A 191 -1.46 28.71 -7.85
CA GLU A 191 -2.48 28.70 -6.80
C GLU A 191 -3.73 27.93 -7.25
N GLU A 192 -4.24 28.25 -8.44
CA GLU A 192 -5.40 27.60 -9.04
C GLU A 192 -5.13 26.09 -9.30
N LYS A 193 -3.90 25.73 -9.69
CA LYS A 193 -3.49 24.31 -9.82
C LYS A 193 -3.55 23.57 -8.49
N ALA A 194 -3.09 24.21 -7.41
CA ALA A 194 -3.12 23.62 -6.08
C ALA A 194 -4.56 23.41 -5.60
N GLU A 195 -5.46 24.35 -5.87
CA GLU A 195 -6.89 24.24 -5.55
C GLU A 195 -7.56 23.10 -6.30
N VAL A 196 -7.37 23.00 -7.62
CA VAL A 196 -7.95 21.91 -8.43
C VAL A 196 -7.44 20.53 -7.97
N LEU A 197 -6.14 20.42 -7.66
CA LEU A 197 -5.58 19.18 -7.14
C LEU A 197 -6.14 18.86 -5.74
N ASN A 198 -6.19 19.83 -4.83
CA ASN A 198 -6.75 19.64 -3.49
C ASN A 198 -8.23 19.23 -3.54
N ALA A 199 -9.03 19.88 -4.39
CA ALA A 199 -10.43 19.54 -4.60
C ALA A 199 -10.59 18.11 -5.15
N PHE A 200 -9.75 17.70 -6.10
CA PHE A 200 -9.74 16.33 -6.62
C PHE A 200 -9.38 15.31 -5.54
N PHE A 201 -8.33 15.56 -4.74
CA PHE A 201 -7.96 14.69 -3.63
C PHE A 201 -9.08 14.59 -2.59
N ALA A 202 -9.68 15.72 -2.19
CA ALA A 202 -10.81 15.72 -1.27
C ALA A 202 -12.00 14.93 -1.84
N SER A 203 -12.28 15.03 -3.14
CA SER A 203 -13.33 14.28 -3.81
C SER A 203 -13.08 12.76 -3.79
N VAL A 204 -11.87 12.31 -4.11
CA VAL A 204 -11.51 10.87 -4.11
C VAL A 204 -11.68 10.25 -2.71
N PHE A 205 -11.40 11.01 -1.65
CA PHE A 205 -11.56 10.53 -0.28
C PHE A 205 -12.97 10.69 0.29
N ASN A 206 -13.80 11.56 -0.31
CA ASN A 206 -15.17 11.82 0.14
C ASN A 206 -16.25 11.17 -0.76
N SER A 207 -15.89 10.53 -1.89
CA SER A 207 -16.86 10.03 -2.88
C SER A 207 -17.59 8.73 -2.49
N LYS A 208 -17.45 8.25 -1.25
CA LYS A 208 -18.23 7.11 -0.72
C LYS A 208 -18.59 7.28 0.75
N THR A 209 -19.40 8.29 1.07
CA THR A 209 -20.30 8.25 2.23
C THR A 209 -21.77 8.33 1.84
N SER A 210 -22.13 8.09 0.58
CA SER A 210 -23.47 7.61 0.25
C SER A 210 -23.57 6.10 0.53
N CYS A 211 -23.31 5.73 1.78
CA CYS A 211 -24.18 4.72 2.37
C CYS A 211 -25.53 5.44 2.41
N SER A 212 -26.51 4.97 1.65
CA SER A 212 -27.88 5.45 1.79
C SER A 212 -28.28 5.28 3.24
N GLN A 213 -28.25 6.38 4.00
CA GLN A 213 -29.08 6.54 5.17
C GLN A 213 -30.49 6.64 4.63
N ASP A 214 -31.11 5.47 4.43
CA ASP A 214 -32.56 5.25 4.43
C ASP A 214 -32.78 3.77 4.12
N THR A 215 -32.57 2.94 5.14
CA THR A 215 -33.35 1.71 5.29
C THR A 215 -33.73 1.65 6.74
N GLN A 216 -34.82 2.34 7.06
CA GLN A 216 -35.60 2.07 8.25
C GLN A 216 -35.90 0.55 8.27
N PRO A 217 -35.74 -0.16 9.40
CA PRO A 217 -36.17 -1.54 9.49
C PRO A 217 -37.70 -1.58 9.27
N PRO A 218 -38.26 -2.52 8.51
CA PRO A 218 -39.70 -2.64 8.39
C PRO A 218 -40.28 -2.91 9.79
N GLU A 219 -41.17 -2.04 10.24
CA GLU A 219 -42.01 -2.30 11.41
C GLU A 219 -42.77 -3.61 11.20
N LEU A 220 -42.68 -4.47 12.21
CA LEU A 220 -43.45 -5.71 12.33
C LEU A 220 -44.94 -5.39 12.28
N LYS A 221 -45.59 -5.72 11.17
CA LYS A 221 -47.04 -5.97 11.21
C LYS A 221 -47.24 -7.34 11.81
N ASP A 222 -47.73 -7.33 13.03
CA ASP A 222 -48.35 -8.46 13.71
C ASP A 222 -49.38 -9.08 12.75
N ARG A 223 -49.05 -10.25 12.20
CA ARG A 223 -50.00 -11.08 11.48
C ARG A 223 -49.89 -12.49 12.02
N ASP A 224 -51.03 -12.89 12.58
CA ASP A 224 -51.36 -14.18 13.13
C ASP A 224 -50.85 -15.36 12.31
N ARG A 225 -50.26 -16.31 13.05
CA ARG A 225 -50.32 -17.78 12.94
C ARG A 225 -50.51 -18.42 11.55
N GLU A 226 -49.58 -19.35 11.29
CA GLU A 226 -49.60 -20.46 10.31
C GLU A 226 -49.27 -20.03 8.86
N GLN A 227 -48.28 -20.57 8.16
CA GLN A 227 -47.83 -21.96 8.05
C GLN A 227 -46.33 -22.02 7.71
N ASN A 228 -45.73 -23.19 7.95
CA ASN A 228 -44.34 -23.55 7.68
C ASN A 228 -43.92 -23.27 6.22
N GLU A 229 -43.13 -22.22 5.98
CA GLU A 229 -42.21 -22.14 4.85
C GLU A 229 -40.77 -22.01 5.38
N ALA A 230 -39.94 -22.99 5.04
CA ALA A 230 -38.52 -23.04 5.38
C ALA A 230 -37.72 -22.00 4.54
N PRO A 231 -36.46 -21.69 4.90
CA PRO A 231 -35.83 -20.39 4.67
C PRO A 231 -35.21 -20.26 3.27
N ILE A 232 -36.00 -19.82 2.30
CA ILE A 232 -35.51 -19.55 0.93
C ILE A 232 -35.07 -18.09 0.78
N MET A 233 -35.79 -17.15 1.41
CA MET A 233 -35.57 -15.71 1.26
C MET A 233 -34.22 -15.21 1.77
N GLN A 234 -33.68 -15.82 2.84
CA GLN A 234 -32.42 -15.39 3.45
C GLN A 234 -31.19 -15.90 2.68
N GLY A 235 -31.32 -17.02 1.98
CA GLY A 235 -30.25 -17.58 1.14
C GLY A 235 -29.99 -16.72 -0.09
N GLU A 236 -31.05 -16.27 -0.76
CA GLU A 236 -30.96 -15.39 -1.94
C GLU A 236 -30.29 -14.05 -1.61
N MET A 237 -30.62 -13.44 -0.47
CA MET A 237 -29.93 -12.23 -0.02
C MET A 237 -28.42 -12.45 0.20
N VAL A 238 -28.04 -13.58 0.81
CA VAL A 238 -26.63 -13.92 1.04
C VAL A 238 -25.90 -14.16 -0.28
N THR A 239 -26.52 -14.88 -1.23
CA THR A 239 -25.92 -15.08 -2.57
C THR A 239 -25.70 -13.76 -3.28
N ASP A 240 -26.71 -12.88 -3.26
CA ASP A 240 -26.65 -11.59 -3.94
C ASP A 240 -25.54 -10.71 -3.36
N LEU A 241 -25.43 -10.64 -2.04
CA LEU A 241 -24.36 -9.90 -1.35
C LEU A 241 -22.97 -10.44 -1.73
N LEU A 242 -22.79 -11.76 -1.77
CA LEU A 242 -21.52 -12.37 -2.11
C LEU A 242 -21.14 -12.16 -3.58
N HIS A 243 -22.12 -12.14 -4.50
CA HIS A 243 -21.88 -11.90 -5.93
C HIS A 243 -21.43 -10.46 -6.23
N HIS A 244 -21.84 -9.49 -5.42
CA HIS A 244 -21.49 -8.07 -5.57
C HIS A 244 -20.14 -7.69 -4.92
N LEU A 245 -19.43 -8.63 -4.29
CA LEU A 245 -18.11 -8.36 -3.72
C LEU A 245 -17.07 -8.05 -4.80
N ASP A 246 -16.30 -6.99 -4.58
CA ASP A 246 -15.15 -6.66 -5.44
C ASP A 246 -14.00 -7.64 -5.17
N THR A 247 -13.60 -8.37 -6.20
CA THR A 247 -12.53 -9.37 -6.16
C THR A 247 -11.14 -8.77 -6.11
N HIS A 248 -10.99 -7.48 -6.35
CA HIS A 248 -9.71 -6.76 -6.32
C HIS A 248 -9.41 -6.13 -4.96
N GLU A 249 -10.33 -6.25 -4.01
CA GLU A 249 -10.15 -5.75 -2.65
C GLU A 249 -9.10 -6.53 -1.87
N SER A 250 -8.51 -5.84 -0.91
CA SER A 250 -7.51 -6.41 -0.02
C SER A 250 -8.15 -7.40 0.95
N MET A 251 -7.37 -8.38 1.43
CA MET A 251 -7.84 -9.28 2.49
C MET A 251 -8.15 -8.50 3.76
N GLY A 252 -9.28 -8.82 4.39
CA GLY A 252 -9.66 -8.26 5.68
C GLY A 252 -8.81 -8.79 6.84
N PRO A 253 -9.06 -8.31 8.08
CA PRO A 253 -8.41 -8.83 9.29
C PRO A 253 -8.79 -10.29 9.59
N ASP A 254 -9.81 -10.82 8.90
CA ASP A 254 -10.18 -12.22 8.93
C ASP A 254 -9.26 -13.12 8.07
N GLY A 255 -8.47 -12.55 7.17
CA GLY A 255 -7.59 -13.32 6.30
C GLY A 255 -8.34 -14.11 5.23
N ILE A 256 -9.59 -13.74 4.93
CA ILE A 256 -10.37 -14.31 3.82
C ILE A 256 -10.38 -13.28 2.68
N HIS A 257 -10.03 -13.72 1.47
CA HIS A 257 -9.98 -12.85 0.31
C HIS A 257 -11.36 -12.75 -0.35
N SER A 258 -11.80 -11.56 -0.77
CA SER A 258 -13.13 -11.35 -1.40
C SER A 258 -13.40 -12.27 -2.59
N ARG A 259 -12.35 -12.56 -3.38
CA ARG A 259 -12.40 -13.57 -4.45
C ARG A 259 -12.80 -14.97 -3.99
N VAL A 260 -12.35 -15.42 -2.82
CA VAL A 260 -12.74 -16.71 -2.23
C VAL A 260 -14.24 -16.70 -1.97
N LEU A 261 -14.76 -15.65 -1.34
CA LEU A 261 -16.18 -15.51 -1.05
C LEU A 261 -17.05 -15.52 -2.32
N ARG A 262 -16.62 -14.81 -3.37
CA ARG A 262 -17.35 -14.73 -4.64
C ARG A 262 -17.30 -16.03 -5.45
N ASP A 263 -16.17 -16.72 -5.49
CA ASP A 263 -16.03 -17.96 -6.26
C ASP A 263 -16.67 -19.17 -5.54
N LEU A 264 -16.91 -19.09 -4.22
CA LEU A 264 -17.49 -20.16 -3.41
C LEU A 264 -18.95 -19.89 -2.99
N VAL A 265 -19.64 -18.91 -3.60
CA VAL A 265 -21.01 -18.50 -3.24
C VAL A 265 -21.91 -19.72 -3.01
N GLU A 266 -22.00 -20.63 -3.98
CA GLU A 266 -22.88 -21.81 -3.93
C GLU A 266 -22.71 -22.66 -2.67
N VAL A 267 -21.47 -22.77 -2.17
CA VAL A 267 -21.13 -23.62 -1.01
C VAL A 267 -21.18 -22.81 0.30
N LEU A 268 -20.92 -21.51 0.25
CA LEU A 268 -20.87 -20.63 1.42
C LEU A 268 -22.22 -20.07 1.84
N THR A 269 -23.19 -19.96 0.92
CA THR A 269 -24.54 -19.47 1.22
C THR A 269 -25.13 -20.22 2.40
N LYS A 270 -25.08 -21.55 2.37
CA LYS A 270 -25.68 -22.41 3.38
C LYS A 270 -25.14 -22.16 4.80
N PRO A 271 -23.82 -22.26 5.08
CA PRO A 271 -23.30 -21.97 6.42
C PRO A 271 -23.48 -20.51 6.84
N LEU A 272 -23.39 -19.54 5.92
CA LEU A 272 -23.55 -18.13 6.25
C LEU A 272 -25.00 -17.78 6.62
N SER A 273 -25.99 -18.35 5.94
CA SER A 273 -27.40 -18.20 6.30
C SER A 273 -27.68 -18.73 7.70
N ILE A 274 -27.10 -19.88 8.08
CA ILE A 274 -27.24 -20.46 9.44
C ILE A 274 -26.66 -19.51 10.50
N ILE A 275 -25.47 -18.94 10.25
CA ILE A 275 -24.83 -18.02 11.20
C ILE A 275 -25.63 -16.72 11.30
N TYR A 276 -26.05 -16.17 10.17
CA TYR A 276 -26.79 -14.92 10.12
C TYR A 276 -28.15 -15.03 10.82
N TYR A 277 -28.87 -16.13 10.65
CA TYR A 277 -30.12 -16.39 11.36
C TYR A 277 -29.94 -16.36 12.88
N ARG A 278 -28.86 -16.96 13.39
CA ARG A 278 -28.56 -16.93 14.83
C ARG A 278 -28.18 -15.58 15.37
N ILE A 279 -27.65 -14.70 14.53
CA ILE A 279 -27.41 -13.30 14.93
C ILE A 279 -28.74 -12.59 15.15
N ILE A 280 -29.77 -12.90 14.36
CA ILE A 280 -31.10 -12.31 14.48
C ILE A 280 -31.87 -12.89 15.67
N GLU A 281 -31.67 -14.18 16.00
CA GLU A 281 -32.32 -14.83 17.15
C GLU A 281 -31.68 -14.53 18.52
N SER A 282 -30.45 -13.99 18.55
CA SER A 282 -29.66 -13.78 19.78
C SER A 282 -29.83 -12.39 20.39
#